data_AF-A0A2D9M4M9-F1
#
_entry.id   AF-A0A2D9M4M9-F1
#
_cell.length_a   1.000
_cell.length_b   1.000
_cell.length_c   1.000
_cell.angle_alpha   90.00
_cell.angle_beta   90.00
_cell.angle_gamma   90.00
#
_symmetry.space_group_name_H-M   'P 1'
#
loop_
_entity.id
_entity.type
_entity.pdbx_description
1 polymer ?
#
loop_
_entity_poly.entity_id
_entity_poly.type
_entity_poly.pdbx_seq_one_letter_code
_entity_poly.pdbx_strand_id
1 'polypeptide(L)'
;MATEPLNPRVTPLFQPRYAENTSGVIAAITACIQAAGGAVTSYPSNTAGIIEALIDLQNAISGGGSGAQSVAALVPTTSGEALALGDAVYLDPSDGKVYKAYSNNSRVKANVLGLAKEAVASADLQLTVVARGPIGGLSGLTVGLDYFLENDGNITTTSPSGGGVFSTHIGQAVSATQLDVQPGQPIYTS
;
A
#
# COMPACT_ATOMS: atom_id res chain seq x y z
N MET A 1 40.94 20.42 -57.76
CA MET A 1 40.89 20.13 -56.31
C MET A 1 39.47 19.73 -55.97
N ALA A 2 39.31 18.49 -55.44
CA ALA A 2 38.19 17.89 -54.66
C ALA A 2 36.75 18.37 -54.98
N THR A 3 35.77 17.60 -55.44
CA THR A 3 35.25 16.29 -54.97
C THR A 3 35.26 16.09 -53.45
N GLU A 4 34.22 16.60 -52.79
CA GLU A 4 33.62 16.00 -51.58
C GLU A 4 32.07 16.05 -51.71
N PRO A 5 31.35 15.10 -51.09
CA PRO A 5 30.08 14.60 -51.60
C PRO A 5 28.86 15.35 -51.07
N LEU A 6 27.79 15.34 -51.88
CA LEU A 6 26.43 15.53 -51.38
C LEU A 6 26.17 14.51 -50.26
N ASN A 7 26.08 14.98 -49.02
CA ASN A 7 25.70 14.16 -47.87
C ASN A 7 24.35 13.48 -48.17
N PRO A 8 24.28 12.13 -48.24
CA PRO A 8 23.06 11.43 -48.57
C PRO A 8 22.09 11.48 -47.40
N ARG A 9 20.94 12.11 -47.62
CA ARG A 9 19.67 11.85 -46.91
C ARG A 9 19.78 11.77 -45.39
N VAL A 10 19.74 12.93 -44.72
CA VAL A 10 18.88 12.99 -43.52
C VAL A 10 17.46 13.13 -44.06
N THR A 11 16.83 11.99 -44.34
CA THR A 11 15.37 11.94 -44.35
C THR A 11 14.95 12.55 -43.01
N PRO A 12 14.20 13.66 -42.95
CA PRO A 12 13.60 14.01 -41.68
C PRO A 12 12.79 12.78 -41.31
N LEU A 13 13.12 12.15 -40.18
CA LEU A 13 12.26 11.16 -39.56
C LEU A 13 11.02 11.92 -39.08
N PHE A 14 10.19 12.38 -40.03
CA PHE A 14 8.77 12.51 -39.83
C PHE A 14 8.23 11.08 -39.70
N GLN A 15 8.59 10.42 -38.58
CA GLN A 15 7.54 9.70 -37.89
C GLN A 15 6.46 10.75 -37.63
N PRO A 16 5.18 10.49 -37.95
CA PRO A 16 4.13 11.37 -37.48
C PRO A 16 4.34 11.44 -35.96
N ARG A 17 4.80 12.60 -35.48
CA ARG A 17 4.76 12.87 -34.05
C ARG A 17 3.30 12.65 -33.71
N TYR A 18 3.01 11.66 -32.86
CA TYR A 18 1.68 11.53 -32.30
C TYR A 18 1.27 12.93 -31.85
N ALA A 19 0.08 13.38 -32.23
CA ALA A 19 -0.39 14.69 -31.82
C ALA A 19 -0.21 14.79 -30.31
N GLU A 20 0.51 15.82 -29.84
CA GLU A 20 0.76 16.02 -28.42
C GLU A 20 -0.59 16.26 -27.74
N ASN A 21 -1.18 15.19 -27.20
CA ASN A 21 -2.43 15.25 -26.46
C ASN A 21 -2.15 15.66 -25.01
N THR A 22 -1.43 16.77 -24.83
CA THR A 22 -1.05 17.28 -23.50
C THR A 22 -2.30 17.49 -22.63
N SER A 23 -3.41 17.93 -23.22
CA SER A 23 -4.70 18.05 -22.53
C SER A 23 -5.24 16.70 -22.04
N GLY A 24 -5.21 15.66 -22.87
CA GLY A 24 -5.67 14.32 -22.48
C GLY A 24 -4.73 13.65 -21.47
N VAL A 25 -3.42 13.87 -21.59
CA VAL A 25 -2.43 13.41 -20.60
C VAL A 25 -2.68 14.06 -19.25
N ILE A 26 -2.88 15.38 -19.20
CA ILE A 26 -3.23 16.09 -17.97
C ILE A 26 -4.54 15.59 -17.39
N ALA A 27 -5.58 15.39 -18.20
CA ALA A 27 -6.86 14.86 -17.73
C ALA A 27 -6.71 13.47 -17.08
N ALA A 28 -5.87 12.60 -17.65
CA ALA A 28 -5.56 11.30 -17.06
C ALA A 28 -4.81 11.43 -15.73
N ILE A 29 -3.79 12.30 -15.66
CA ILE A 29 -3.03 12.53 -14.42
C ILE A 29 -3.93 13.13 -13.33
N THR A 30 -4.81 14.08 -13.68
CA THR A 30 -5.83 14.64 -12.78
C THR A 30 -6.76 13.58 -12.21
N ALA A 31 -7.21 12.63 -13.03
CA ALA A 31 -8.01 11.51 -12.55
C ALA A 31 -7.23 10.62 -11.57
N CYS A 32 -5.93 10.41 -11.81
CA CYS A 32 -5.05 9.69 -10.88
C CYS A 32 -4.84 10.45 -9.55
N ILE A 33 -4.66 11.77 -9.59
CA ILE A 33 -4.55 12.62 -8.39
C ILE A 33 -5.82 12.47 -7.54
N GLN A 34 -6.98 12.59 -8.17
CA GLN A 34 -8.27 12.46 -7.50
C GLN A 34 -8.47 11.05 -6.92
N ALA A 35 -8.08 10.01 -7.65
CA ALA A 35 -8.14 8.62 -7.17
C ALA A 35 -7.20 8.34 -5.99
N ALA A 36 -6.07 9.04 -5.91
CA ALA A 36 -5.15 9.00 -4.77
C ALA A 36 -5.63 9.86 -3.57
N GLY A 37 -6.77 10.57 -3.70
CA GLY A 37 -7.30 11.47 -2.67
C GLY A 37 -6.59 12.83 -2.61
N GLY A 38 -5.78 13.17 -3.62
CA GLY A 38 -5.10 14.45 -3.73
C GLY A 38 -6.03 15.57 -4.21
N ALA A 39 -5.67 16.82 -3.89
CA ALA A 39 -6.36 17.99 -4.41
C ALA A 39 -5.94 18.26 -5.86
N VAL A 40 -6.92 18.37 -6.76
CA VAL A 40 -6.69 18.69 -8.17
C VAL A 40 -6.65 20.21 -8.34
N THR A 41 -5.61 20.70 -8.99
CA THR A 41 -5.54 22.09 -9.49
C THR A 41 -5.70 22.14 -11.01
N SER A 42 -5.90 23.34 -11.58
CA SER A 42 -5.99 23.50 -13.03
C SER A 42 -4.59 23.58 -13.64
N TYR A 43 -4.21 22.58 -14.45
CA TYR A 43 -2.90 22.55 -15.09
C TYR A 43 -2.97 23.05 -16.55
N PRO A 44 -2.00 23.87 -17.00
CA PRO A 44 -1.94 24.31 -18.40
C PRO A 44 -1.63 23.14 -19.33
N SER A 45 -2.25 23.07 -20.52
CA SER A 45 -2.05 22.00 -21.52
C SER A 45 -0.71 22.07 -22.26
N ASN A 46 0.39 22.07 -21.51
CA ASN A 46 1.75 22.12 -22.00
C ASN A 46 2.66 21.24 -21.11
N THR A 47 3.94 21.16 -21.45
CA THR A 47 4.92 20.38 -20.70
C THR A 47 5.03 20.81 -19.23
N ALA A 48 4.89 22.11 -18.94
CA ALA A 48 4.96 22.62 -17.57
C ALA A 48 3.76 22.11 -16.72
N GLY A 49 2.55 22.12 -17.27
CA GLY A 49 1.37 21.61 -16.57
C GLY A 49 1.39 20.09 -16.38
N ILE A 50 2.02 19.34 -17.29
CA ILE A 50 2.27 17.90 -17.06
C ILE A 50 3.21 17.71 -15.86
N ILE A 51 4.28 18.50 -15.76
CA ILE A 51 5.23 18.41 -14.64
C ILE A 51 4.55 18.75 -13.32
N GLU A 52 3.77 19.84 -13.27
CA GLU A 52 3.00 20.24 -12.07
C GLU A 52 1.99 19.15 -11.66
N ALA A 53 1.23 18.60 -12.61
CA ALA A 53 0.30 17.52 -12.34
C ALA A 53 1.00 16.25 -11.83
N LEU A 54 2.19 15.93 -12.32
CA LEU A 54 2.97 14.78 -11.84
C LEU A 54 3.54 15.01 -10.43
N ILE A 55 3.91 16.24 -10.07
CA ILE A 55 4.33 16.59 -8.71
C ILE A 55 3.16 16.46 -7.73
N ASP A 56 1.97 16.95 -8.10
CA ASP A 56 0.77 16.81 -7.27
C ASP A 56 0.34 15.34 -7.15
N LEU A 57 0.47 14.55 -8.22
CA LEU A 57 0.25 13.10 -8.16
C LEU A 57 1.25 12.43 -7.21
N GLN A 58 2.53 12.81 -7.26
CA GLN A 58 3.55 12.30 -6.33
C GLN A 58 3.20 12.64 -4.87
N ASN A 59 2.74 13.86 -4.60
CA ASN A 59 2.32 14.29 -3.26
C ASN A 59 1.06 13.53 -2.80
N ALA A 60 0.11 13.28 -3.71
CA ALA A 60 -1.11 12.54 -3.42
C ALA A 60 -0.83 11.07 -3.06
N ILE A 61 0.11 10.42 -3.76
CA ILE A 61 0.43 9.00 -3.51
C ILE A 61 1.44 8.76 -2.38
N SER A 62 2.19 9.79 -1.97
CA SER A 62 3.23 9.68 -0.93
C SER A 62 2.71 9.81 0.51
N GLY A 63 1.39 9.87 0.71
CA GLY A 63 0.77 9.79 2.04
C GLY A 63 0.93 11.06 2.86
N GLY A 64 0.45 12.18 2.32
CA GLY A 64 0.46 13.48 2.99
C GLY A 64 -0.45 13.55 4.22
N GLY A 65 0.09 13.12 5.38
CA GLY A 65 -0.31 13.59 6.70
C GLY A 65 -0.91 12.54 7.62
N SER A 66 -0.75 12.75 8.94
CA SER A 66 -1.16 11.90 10.07
C SER A 66 -2.68 11.70 10.23
N GLY A 67 -3.42 11.56 9.13
CA GLY A 67 -4.80 11.08 9.09
C GLY A 67 -4.86 9.77 8.30
N ALA A 68 -6.03 9.13 8.33
CA ALA A 68 -6.30 7.89 7.61
C ALA A 68 -5.70 7.95 6.20
N GLN A 69 -4.79 7.02 5.88
CA GLN A 69 -4.15 7.02 4.58
C GLN A 69 -5.25 6.86 3.52
N SER A 70 -5.26 7.68 2.47
CA SER A 70 -6.20 7.49 1.36
C SER A 70 -5.85 6.25 0.53
N VAL A 71 -4.59 5.79 0.60
CA VAL A 71 -4.04 4.71 -0.20
C VAL A 71 -3.31 3.70 0.68
N ALA A 72 -3.60 2.40 0.48
CA ALA A 72 -2.94 1.31 1.16
C ALA A 72 -1.55 1.00 0.57
N ALA A 73 -0.55 0.83 1.44
CA ALA A 73 0.74 0.24 1.08
C ALA A 73 0.59 -1.28 0.99
N LEU A 74 0.69 -1.81 -0.23
CA LEU A 74 0.48 -3.23 -0.53
C LEU A 74 1.81 -3.98 -0.67
N VAL A 75 1.87 -5.17 -0.11
CA VAL A 75 3.03 -6.07 -0.19
C VAL A 75 2.57 -7.39 -0.82
N PRO A 76 2.94 -7.68 -2.08
CA PRO A 76 2.70 -8.99 -2.68
C PRO A 76 3.64 -10.03 -2.04
N THR A 77 3.10 -11.20 -1.70
CA THR A 77 3.83 -12.26 -0.99
C THR A 77 3.20 -13.64 -1.26
N THR A 78 3.76 -14.67 -0.62
CA THR A 78 3.31 -16.07 -0.71
C THR A 78 2.91 -16.57 0.67
N SER A 79 1.76 -17.25 0.76
CA SER A 79 1.27 -17.82 2.00
C SER A 79 2.11 -19.02 2.46
N GLY A 80 2.32 -19.11 3.77
CA GLY A 80 2.85 -20.28 4.45
C GLY A 80 1.76 -21.21 4.98
N GLU A 81 0.52 -20.73 5.07
CA GLU A 81 -0.64 -21.46 5.57
C GLU A 81 -1.95 -20.92 4.96
N ALA A 82 -3.09 -21.49 5.36
CA ALA A 82 -4.38 -20.89 5.03
C ALA A 82 -4.58 -19.58 5.80
N LEU A 83 -4.99 -18.52 5.10
CA LEU A 83 -5.22 -17.19 5.67
C LEU A 83 -6.61 -16.69 5.28
N ALA A 84 -7.25 -15.95 6.17
CA ALA A 84 -8.49 -15.24 5.92
C ALA A 84 -8.23 -13.75 5.64
N LEU A 85 -9.20 -13.10 4.99
CA LEU A 85 -9.23 -11.64 4.89
C LEU A 85 -9.17 -11.03 6.30
N GLY A 86 -8.24 -10.12 6.52
CA GLY A 86 -8.07 -9.41 7.79
C GLY A 86 -7.15 -10.11 8.79
N ASP A 87 -6.66 -11.32 8.51
CA ASP A 87 -5.69 -11.98 9.38
C ASP A 87 -4.41 -11.15 9.47
N ALA A 88 -3.95 -10.88 10.69
CA ALA A 88 -2.65 -10.30 10.96
C ALA A 88 -1.56 -11.31 10.66
N VAL A 89 -0.58 -10.91 9.86
CA VAL A 89 0.48 -11.81 9.39
C VAL A 89 1.87 -11.27 9.72
N TYR A 90 2.81 -12.20 9.94
CA TYR A 90 4.24 -11.93 10.05
C TYR A 90 4.98 -12.60 8.89
N LEU A 91 6.18 -12.10 8.57
CA LEU A 91 7.08 -12.74 7.62
C LEU A 91 7.98 -13.72 8.36
N ASP A 92 7.92 -15.00 7.99
CA ASP A 92 8.82 -16.00 8.55
C ASP A 92 10.20 -15.91 7.89
N PRO A 93 11.27 -15.65 8.65
CA PRO A 93 12.60 -15.48 8.08
C PRO A 93 13.21 -16.78 7.55
N SER A 94 12.64 -17.94 7.89
CA SER A 94 13.19 -19.24 7.48
C SER A 94 12.90 -19.60 6.03
N ASP A 95 11.72 -19.22 5.53
CA ASP A 95 11.25 -19.55 4.17
C ASP A 95 10.78 -18.31 3.37
N GLY A 96 10.69 -17.14 4.00
CA GLY A 96 10.25 -15.90 3.37
C GLY A 96 8.76 -15.84 3.05
N LYS A 97 7.95 -16.72 3.65
CA LYS A 97 6.49 -16.75 3.48
C LYS A 97 5.79 -16.04 4.64
N VAL A 98 4.52 -15.70 4.43
CA VAL A 98 3.70 -15.10 5.49
C VAL A 98 2.83 -16.12 6.20
N TYR A 99 2.78 -15.98 7.53
CA TYR A 99 2.02 -16.82 8.45
C TYR A 99 1.25 -15.94 9.42
N LYS A 100 0.22 -16.48 10.06
CA LYS A 100 -0.56 -15.80 11.09
C LYS A 100 0.32 -15.36 12.25
N ALA A 101 0.14 -14.12 12.66
CA ALA A 101 0.85 -13.51 13.77
C ALA A 101 0.29 -13.96 15.12
N TYR A 102 1.14 -13.92 16.15
CA TYR A 102 0.82 -14.34 17.51
C TYR A 102 1.38 -13.37 18.53
N SER A 103 0.54 -12.90 19.45
CA SER A 103 0.95 -12.00 20.54
C SER A 103 1.72 -12.73 21.65
N ASN A 104 1.48 -14.02 21.89
CA ASN A 104 2.01 -14.76 23.04
C ASN A 104 3.11 -15.79 22.73
N ASN A 105 3.81 -15.67 21.59
CA ASN A 105 4.75 -16.69 21.14
C ASN A 105 6.21 -16.22 21.15
N SER A 106 6.61 -15.44 20.16
CA SER A 106 7.96 -14.92 20.03
C SER A 106 7.90 -13.52 19.42
N ARG A 107 8.97 -12.75 19.61
CA ARG A 107 9.04 -11.40 19.06
C ARG A 107 8.90 -11.38 17.53
N VAL A 108 9.37 -12.42 16.85
CA VAL A 108 9.26 -12.55 15.40
C VAL A 108 7.80 -12.72 14.99
N LYS A 109 7.06 -13.62 15.65
CA LYS A 109 5.65 -13.85 15.36
C LYS A 109 4.73 -12.69 15.78
N ALA A 110 5.16 -11.89 16.74
CA ALA A 110 4.46 -10.68 17.16
C ALA A 110 4.77 -9.45 16.28
N ASN A 111 5.78 -9.54 15.40
CA ASN A 111 6.17 -8.46 14.51
C ASN A 111 5.34 -8.48 13.23
N VAL A 112 4.19 -7.80 13.28
CA VAL A 112 3.20 -7.83 12.21
C VAL A 112 3.68 -7.06 10.99
N LEU A 113 3.64 -7.71 9.83
CA LEU A 113 3.88 -7.08 8.53
C LEU A 113 2.67 -6.25 8.09
N GLY A 114 1.47 -6.77 8.32
CA GLY A 114 0.20 -6.16 7.92
C GLY A 114 -0.98 -7.13 8.06
N LEU A 115 -2.09 -6.80 7.40
CA LEU A 115 -3.29 -7.65 7.34
C LEU A 115 -3.44 -8.27 5.95
N ALA A 116 -3.83 -9.54 5.87
CA ALA A 116 -4.12 -10.21 4.60
C ALA A 116 -5.32 -9.54 3.90
N LYS A 117 -5.15 -9.16 2.64
CA LYS A 117 -6.17 -8.44 1.84
C LYS A 117 -7.20 -9.37 1.22
N GLU A 118 -6.93 -10.67 1.18
CA GLU A 118 -7.81 -11.69 0.67
C GLU A 118 -7.59 -13.01 1.40
N ALA A 119 -8.57 -13.91 1.32
CA ALA A 119 -8.44 -15.25 1.84
C ALA A 119 -7.71 -16.17 0.85
N VAL A 120 -6.87 -17.06 1.37
CA VAL A 120 -6.22 -18.15 0.64
C VAL A 120 -6.43 -19.47 1.37
N ALA A 121 -6.76 -20.52 0.63
CA ALA A 121 -7.21 -21.78 1.22
C ALA A 121 -6.08 -22.67 1.76
N SER A 122 -4.83 -22.38 1.40
CA SER A 122 -3.66 -23.19 1.77
C SER A 122 -2.36 -22.40 1.64
N ALA A 123 -1.25 -23.04 2.00
CA ALA A 123 0.11 -22.58 1.75
C ALA A 123 0.42 -22.52 0.23
N ASP A 124 1.53 -21.83 -0.09
CA ASP A 124 2.11 -21.69 -1.43
C ASP A 124 1.21 -20.96 -2.44
N LEU A 125 0.30 -20.13 -1.95
CA LEU A 125 -0.57 -19.29 -2.77
C LEU A 125 -0.13 -17.82 -2.70
N GLN A 126 -0.23 -17.12 -3.82
CA GLN A 126 0.03 -15.68 -3.85
C GLN A 126 -1.08 -14.93 -3.14
N LEU A 127 -0.70 -13.94 -2.34
CA LEU A 127 -1.61 -12.97 -1.74
C LEU A 127 -0.97 -11.59 -1.62
N THR A 128 -1.80 -10.61 -1.31
CA THR A 128 -1.43 -9.25 -1.00
C THR A 128 -1.68 -8.99 0.49
N VAL A 129 -0.72 -8.34 1.12
CA VAL A 129 -0.84 -7.84 2.50
C VAL A 129 -0.96 -6.33 2.47
N VAL A 130 -1.91 -5.78 3.23
CA VAL A 130 -1.99 -4.34 3.53
C VAL A 130 -1.03 -4.06 4.67
N ALA A 131 0.16 -3.55 4.36
CA ALA A 131 1.19 -3.24 5.35
C ALA A 131 0.90 -1.93 6.10
N ARG A 132 0.33 -0.94 5.40
CA ARG A 132 -0.22 0.28 5.99
C ARG A 132 -1.42 0.78 5.18
N GLY A 133 -2.27 1.59 5.80
CA GLY A 133 -3.41 2.22 5.16
C GLY A 133 -4.71 1.40 5.21
N PRO A 134 -5.75 1.83 4.49
CA PRO A 134 -7.10 1.32 4.68
C PRO A 134 -7.27 -0.09 4.11
N ILE A 135 -7.80 -1.00 4.93
CA ILE A 135 -8.33 -2.30 4.50
C ILE A 135 -9.83 -2.34 4.73
N GLY A 136 -10.59 -2.71 3.69
CA GLY A 136 -12.04 -2.87 3.73
C GLY A 136 -12.47 -4.34 3.75
N GLY A 137 -13.78 -4.58 3.76
CA GLY A 137 -14.35 -5.94 3.73
C GLY A 137 -14.31 -6.67 5.08
N LEU A 138 -13.90 -5.98 6.14
CA LEU A 138 -13.96 -6.47 7.51
C LEU A 138 -15.40 -6.34 8.06
N SER A 139 -15.63 -6.90 9.25
CA SER A 139 -16.90 -6.77 9.95
C SER A 139 -16.69 -6.68 11.45
N GLY A 140 -17.69 -6.16 12.17
CA GLY A 140 -17.67 -6.08 13.64
C GLY A 140 -16.68 -5.04 14.20
N LEU A 141 -16.20 -4.10 13.38
CA LEU A 141 -15.31 -3.06 13.88
C LEU A 141 -16.09 -1.98 14.64
N THR A 142 -15.52 -1.48 15.72
CA THR A 142 -16.05 -0.33 16.46
C THR A 142 -15.29 0.92 16.06
N VAL A 143 -15.97 1.84 15.37
CA VAL A 143 -15.36 3.06 14.82
C VAL A 143 -14.65 3.87 15.90
N GLY A 144 -13.43 4.31 15.60
CA GLY A 144 -12.60 5.14 16.48
C GLY A 144 -11.80 4.34 17.52
N LEU A 145 -11.99 3.02 17.65
CA LEU A 145 -11.17 2.20 18.53
C LEU A 145 -9.90 1.72 17.85
N ASP A 146 -8.83 1.64 18.66
CA ASP A 146 -7.58 0.99 18.30
C ASP A 146 -7.71 -0.53 18.42
N TYR A 147 -7.04 -1.22 17.51
CA TYR A 147 -6.97 -2.67 17.44
C TYR A 147 -5.52 -3.12 17.65
N PHE A 148 -5.38 -4.22 18.38
CA PHE A 148 -4.13 -4.83 18.78
C PHE A 148 -4.10 -6.29 18.31
N LEU A 149 -2.89 -6.82 18.14
CA LEU A 149 -2.66 -8.21 17.78
C LEU A 149 -3.18 -9.14 18.89
N GLU A 150 -3.97 -10.14 18.50
CA GLU A 150 -4.32 -11.29 19.33
C GLU A 150 -3.58 -12.53 18.79
N ASN A 151 -4.00 -13.72 19.21
CA ASN A 151 -3.45 -14.98 18.74
C ASN A 151 -4.10 -15.48 17.45
N ASP A 152 -3.35 -16.26 16.67
CA ASP A 152 -3.81 -16.87 15.41
C ASP A 152 -4.29 -15.84 14.37
N GLY A 153 -3.56 -14.74 14.22
CA GLY A 153 -3.85 -13.68 13.26
C GLY A 153 -5.06 -12.81 13.61
N ASN A 154 -5.75 -13.07 14.73
CA ASN A 154 -6.88 -12.26 15.16
C ASN A 154 -6.44 -10.87 15.66
N ILE A 155 -7.41 -9.95 15.69
CA ILE A 155 -7.24 -8.60 16.25
C ILE A 155 -8.30 -8.34 17.33
N THR A 156 -7.95 -7.51 18.30
CA THR A 156 -8.80 -7.20 19.47
C THR A 156 -8.72 -5.72 19.84
N THR A 157 -9.76 -5.17 20.46
CA THR A 157 -9.74 -3.80 20.98
C THR A 157 -9.07 -3.69 22.36
N THR A 158 -8.70 -4.82 22.96
CA THR A 158 -8.05 -4.88 24.27
C THR A 158 -6.59 -5.21 24.09
N SER A 159 -5.69 -4.28 24.42
CA SER A 159 -4.25 -4.56 24.35
C SER A 159 -3.90 -5.80 25.19
N PRO A 160 -3.20 -6.79 24.62
CA PRO A 160 -2.64 -7.90 25.39
C PRO A 160 -1.78 -7.40 26.55
N SER A 161 -1.90 -8.06 27.70
CA SER A 161 -1.14 -7.80 28.92
C SER A 161 -1.04 -9.07 29.76
N GLY A 162 -0.17 -9.10 30.77
CA GLY A 162 -0.09 -10.21 31.73
C GLY A 162 1.20 -11.04 31.73
N GLY A 163 2.30 -10.51 31.19
CA GLY A 163 3.60 -11.18 31.22
C GLY A 163 3.76 -12.23 30.11
N GLY A 164 4.91 -12.25 29.45
CA GLY A 164 5.18 -13.24 28.38
C GLY A 164 4.41 -13.01 27.08
N VAL A 165 3.76 -11.86 26.94
CA VAL A 165 3.03 -11.45 25.72
C VAL A 165 3.60 -10.16 25.15
N PHE A 166 3.39 -9.98 23.85
CA PHE A 166 3.75 -8.79 23.10
C PHE A 166 2.49 -8.02 22.74
N SER A 167 2.41 -6.75 23.16
CA SER A 167 1.40 -5.82 22.67
C SER A 167 1.88 -5.20 21.36
N THR A 168 1.19 -5.51 20.28
CA THR A 168 1.43 -4.94 18.95
C THR A 168 0.18 -4.19 18.52
N HIS A 169 0.28 -2.88 18.39
CA HIS A 169 -0.78 -2.06 17.78
C HIS A 169 -0.89 -2.40 16.29
N ILE A 170 -2.12 -2.56 15.79
CA ILE A 170 -2.41 -2.92 14.39
C ILE A 170 -2.94 -1.73 13.60
N GLY A 171 -3.84 -0.95 14.17
CA GLY A 171 -4.57 0.07 13.42
C GLY A 171 -5.80 0.58 14.15
N GLN A 172 -6.47 1.59 13.56
CA GLN A 172 -7.68 2.17 14.11
C GLN A 172 -8.85 1.98 13.14
N ALA A 173 -10.04 1.69 13.67
CA ALA A 173 -11.23 1.53 12.84
C ALA A 173 -11.75 2.88 12.34
N VAL A 174 -11.79 3.06 11.02
CA VAL A 174 -12.33 4.28 10.38
C VAL A 174 -13.81 4.11 10.00
N SER A 175 -14.28 2.87 9.91
CA SER A 175 -15.72 2.53 9.82
C SER A 175 -15.97 1.12 10.41
N ALA A 176 -17.24 0.70 10.44
CA ALA A 176 -17.61 -0.64 10.94
C ALA A 176 -17.03 -1.80 10.10
N THR A 177 -16.53 -1.51 8.91
CA THR A 177 -16.02 -2.49 7.94
C THR A 177 -14.63 -2.12 7.38
N GLN A 178 -14.00 -1.07 7.90
CA GLN A 178 -12.70 -0.59 7.44
C GLN A 178 -11.78 -0.22 8.60
N LEU A 179 -10.55 -0.73 8.54
CA LEU A 179 -9.47 -0.45 9.48
C LEU A 179 -8.36 0.31 8.75
N ASP A 180 -7.84 1.38 9.33
CA ASP A 180 -6.59 2.00 8.88
C ASP A 180 -5.41 1.28 9.53
N VAL A 181 -4.72 0.47 8.73
CA VAL A 181 -3.65 -0.42 9.16
C VAL A 181 -2.38 0.39 9.39
N GLN A 182 -1.82 0.28 10.59
CA GLN A 182 -0.57 0.90 10.99
C GLN A 182 0.14 0.05 12.06
N PRO A 183 0.70 -1.11 11.68
CA PRO A 183 1.37 -2.00 12.60
C PRO A 183 2.53 -1.28 13.28
N GLY A 184 2.54 -1.33 14.61
CA GLY A 184 3.59 -0.83 15.47
C GLY A 184 4.64 -1.90 15.77
N GLN A 185 5.71 -1.52 16.46
CA GLN A 185 6.66 -2.50 16.97
C GLN A 185 6.06 -3.28 18.15
N PRO A 186 6.33 -4.60 18.27
CA PRO A 186 5.90 -5.37 19.42
C PRO A 186 6.58 -4.89 20.70
N ILE A 187 5.77 -4.55 21.70
CA ILE A 187 6.20 -4.16 23.05
C ILE A 187 6.01 -5.36 23.98
N TYR A 188 7.10 -5.84 24.57
CA TYR A 188 7.03 -6.93 25.56
C TYR A 188 6.41 -6.42 26.85
N THR A 189 5.35 -7.08 27.32
CA THR A 189 4.74 -6.78 28.63
C THR A 189 5.32 -7.72 29.66
N SER A 190 5.93 -7.16 30.70
CA SER A 190 6.51 -7.88 31.85
C SER A 190 5.50 -8.15 32.94
#